data_AF-A0A3E3IBN4-F1
#
_entry.id   AF-A0A3E3IBN4-F1
#
_cell.length_a   1.000
_cell.length_b   1.000
_cell.length_c   1.000
_cell.angle_alpha   90.00
_cell.angle_beta   90.00
_cell.angle_gamma   90.00
#
_symmetry.space_group_name_H-M   'P 1'
#
loop_
_entity.id
_entity.type
_entity.pdbx_description
1 polymer ?
#
loop_
_entity_poly.entity_id
_entity_poly.type
_entity_poly.pdbx_seq_one_letter_code
_entity_poly.pdbx_strand_id
1 'polypeptide(L)' 'MEKKFKELYLAGEIEFEEIDDYVEKWNNSDEPCTLREYLGLNAQEEDVWIEDSDEALQELLDSQKKGSRA' A
#
# COMPACT_ATOMS: atom_id res chain seq x y z
N MET A 1 6.24 -16.37 2.33
CA MET A 1 5.35 -15.40 1.66
C MET A 1 6.14 -14.10 1.62
N GLU A 2 6.33 -13.52 0.44
CA GLU A 2 6.84 -12.15 0.35
C GLU A 2 5.83 -11.24 1.06
N LYS A 3 6.34 -10.33 1.90
CA LYS A 3 5.50 -9.30 2.54
C LYS A 3 5.04 -8.31 1.47
N LYS A 4 3.82 -7.82 1.57
CA LYS A 4 3.27 -6.81 0.65
C LYS A 4 3.72 -5.41 1.05
N PHE A 5 3.59 -4.46 0.11
CA PHE A 5 3.86 -3.03 0.33
C PHE A 5 3.26 -2.53 1.65
N LYS A 6 1.96 -2.74 1.86
CA LYS A 6 1.27 -2.27 3.07
C LYS A 6 1.89 -2.83 4.36
N GLU A 7 2.23 -4.13 4.39
CA GLU A 7 2.80 -4.75 5.58
C GLU A 7 4.19 -4.18 5.92
N LEU A 8 5.03 -3.98 4.91
CA LEU A 8 6.35 -3.39 5.04
C LEU A 8 6.27 -1.93 5.46
N TYR A 9 5.37 -1.17 4.83
CA TYR A 9 5.14 0.24 5.15
C TYR A 9 4.64 0.41 6.59
N LEU A 10 3.66 -0.40 7.01
CA LEU A 10 3.13 -0.34 8.39
C LEU A 10 4.17 -0.77 9.43
N ALA A 11 5.11 -1.65 9.08
CA ALA A 11 6.24 -2.01 9.93
C ALA A 11 7.33 -0.92 9.99
N GLY A 12 7.26 0.09 9.12
CA GLY A 12 8.30 1.10 8.95
C GLY A 12 9.59 0.53 8.33
N GLU A 13 9.48 -0.56 7.56
CA GLU A 13 10.59 -1.17 6.83
C GLU A 13 10.86 -0.47 5.49
N ILE A 14 9.85 0.19 4.92
CA ILE A 14 9.92 0.95 3.67
C ILE A 14 9.20 2.31 3.80
N GLU A 15 9.54 3.23 2.91
CA GLU A 15 8.88 4.53 2.79
C GLU A 15 7.63 4.45 1.90
N PHE A 16 6.79 5.49 1.93
CA PHE A 16 5.54 5.48 1.15
C PHE A 16 5.82 5.53 -0.35
N GLU A 17 6.86 6.28 -0.74
CA GLU A 17 7.30 6.49 -2.11
C GLU A 17 7.68 5.19 -2.83
N GLU A 18 7.97 4.10 -2.11
CA GLU A 18 8.17 2.79 -2.74
C GLU A 18 6.91 2.27 -3.42
N ILE A 19 5.71 2.82 -3.15
CA ILE A 19 4.48 2.42 -3.83
C ILE A 19 4.62 2.50 -5.35
N ASP A 20 5.34 3.50 -5.87
CA ASP A 20 5.59 3.69 -7.31
C ASP A 20 6.34 2.50 -7.92
N ASP A 21 7.37 2.01 -7.23
CA ASP A 21 8.15 0.85 -7.67
C ASP A 21 7.30 -0.44 -7.68
N TYR A 22 6.41 -0.59 -6.70
CA TYR A 22 5.49 -1.74 -6.66
C TYR A 22 4.44 -1.66 -7.76
N VAL A 23 3.93 -0.46 -8.06
CA VAL A 23 3.00 -0.23 -9.17
C VAL A 23 3.67 -0.54 -10.50
N GLU A 24 4.90 -0.06 -10.73
CA GLU A 24 5.67 -0.37 -11.93
C GLU A 24 5.92 -1.88 -12.04
N LYS A 25 6.33 -2.54 -10.96
CA LYS A 25 6.58 -3.98 -10.93
C LYS A 25 5.31 -4.78 -11.25
N TRP A 26 4.16 -4.38 -10.69
CA TRP A 26 2.88 -5.02 -10.99
C TRP A 26 2.47 -4.80 -12.45
N ASN A 27 2.58 -3.56 -12.97
CA ASN A 27 2.27 -3.22 -14.36
C ASN A 27 3.13 -4.00 -15.38
N ASN A 28 4.36 -4.36 -14.99
CA ASN A 28 5.26 -5.18 -15.81
C ASN A 28 5.19 -6.69 -15.49
N SER A 29 4.25 -7.11 -14.64
CA SER A 29 4.05 -8.51 -14.27
C SER A 29 2.80 -9.10 -14.91
N ASP A 30 2.76 -10.44 -14.99
CA ASP A 30 1.57 -11.19 -15.38
C ASP A 30 0.75 -11.63 -14.14
N GLU A 31 0.84 -10.89 -13.03
CA GLU A 31 0.13 -11.24 -11.80
C GLU A 31 -1.40 -11.16 -12.02
N PRO A 32 -2.17 -12.23 -11.76
CA PRO A 32 -3.60 -12.28 -12.03
C PRO A 32 -4.45 -11.49 -11.02
N CYS A 33 -3.81 -10.85 -10.04
CA CYS A 33 -4.46 -10.11 -8.97
C CYS A 33 -4.58 -8.61 -9.30
N THR A 34 -5.52 -7.94 -8.65
CA THR A 34 -5.68 -6.49 -8.75
C THR A 34 -4.52 -5.76 -8.05
N LEU A 35 -4.25 -4.51 -8.45
CA LEU A 35 -3.19 -3.70 -7.84
C LEU A 35 -3.34 -3.55 -6.31
N ARG A 36 -4.57 -3.34 -5.82
CA ARG A 36 -4.85 -3.32 -4.38
C ARG A 36 -4.45 -4.63 -3.70
N GLU A 37 -4.72 -5.78 -4.34
CA GLU A 37 -4.40 -7.10 -3.78
C GLU A 37 -2.90 -7.31 -3.80
N TYR A 38 -2.20 -6.86 -4.84
CA TYR A 38 -0.75 -6.88 -4.92
C TYR A 38 -0.09 -6.06 -3.80
N LEU A 39 -0.57 -4.82 -3.59
CA LEU A 39 -0.08 -3.91 -2.57
C LEU A 39 -0.51 -4.30 -1.14
N GLY A 40 -1.55 -5.12 -1.01
CA GLY A 40 -2.12 -5.51 0.28
C GLY A 40 -3.13 -4.50 0.85
N LEU A 41 -3.62 -3.59 0.01
CA LEU A 41 -4.67 -2.62 0.35
C LEU A 41 -6.03 -3.30 0.46
N ASN A 42 -6.89 -2.75 1.33
CA ASN A 42 -8.32 -3.08 1.34
C ASN A 42 -9.11 -2.17 0.37
N ALA A 43 -10.40 -2.44 0.20
CA ALA A 43 -11.25 -1.67 -0.71
C ALA A 43 -11.32 -0.17 -0.34
N GLN A 44 -11.43 0.15 0.95
CA GLN A 44 -11.51 1.55 1.39
C GLN A 44 -10.21 2.31 1.11
N GLU A 45 -9.06 1.67 1.27
CA GLU A 45 -7.76 2.26 0.96
C GLU A 45 -7.60 2.51 -0.53
N GLU A 46 -8.04 1.58 -1.37
CA GLU A 46 -8.08 1.76 -2.81
C GLU A 46 -9.04 2.90 -3.20
N ASP A 47 -10.24 2.97 -2.61
CA ASP A 47 -11.20 4.04 -2.89
C ASP A 47 -10.60 5.41 -2.55
N VAL A 48 -9.98 5.58 -1.38
CA VAL A 48 -9.29 6.83 -1.01
C VAL A 48 -8.16 7.17 -1.97
N TRP A 49 -7.39 6.17 -2.40
CA TRP A 49 -6.29 6.39 -3.33
C TRP A 49 -6.77 6.86 -4.71
N ILE A 50 -7.83 6.24 -5.23
CA ILE A 50 -8.40 6.57 -6.54
C ILE A 50 -9.19 7.88 -6.51
N GLU A 51 -9.94 8.15 -5.43
CA GLU A 51 -10.85 9.28 -5.35
C GLU A 51 -10.19 10.57 -4.83
N ASP A 52 -9.26 10.46 -3.86
CA ASP A 52 -8.65 11.61 -3.21
C ASP A 52 -7.23 11.88 -3.74
N SER A 53 -6.22 11.15 -3.25
CA SER A 53 -4.83 11.23 -3.72
C SER A 53 -3.90 10.21 -3.06
N ASP A 54 -2.65 10.16 -3.54
CA ASP A 54 -1.53 9.46 -2.89
C ASP A 54 -1.32 9.92 -1.44
N GLU A 55 -1.38 11.23 -1.19
CA GLU A 55 -1.23 11.79 0.16
C GLU A 55 -2.38 11.37 1.09
N ALA A 56 -3.61 11.29 0.59
CA ALA A 56 -4.77 10.83 1.37
C ALA A 56 -4.63 9.35 1.76
N LEU A 57 -4.13 8.51 0.83
CA LEU A 57 -3.79 7.12 1.14
C LEU A 57 -2.66 7.05 2.19
N GLN A 58 -1.61 7.86 2.03
CA GLN A 58 -0.49 7.91 2.97
C GLN A 58 -0.96 8.28 4.39
N GLU A 59 -1.77 9.34 4.52
CA GLU A 59 -2.34 9.76 5.82
C GLU A 59 -3.19 8.65 6.45
N LEU A 60 -4.00 7.95 5.63
CA LEU A 60 -4.81 6.84 6.09
C LEU A 60 -3.95 5.69 6.61
N LEU A 61 -2.88 5.31 5.90
CA LEU A 61 -1.98 4.24 6.32
C LEU A 61 -1.11 4.67 7.52
N ASP A 62 -0.67 5.92 7.59
CA ASP A 62 0.06 6.47 8.75
C ASP A 62 -0.78 6.46 10.02
N SER A 63 -2.10 6.63 9.91
CA SER A 63 -3.02 6.46 11.05
C SER A 63 -3.02 5.02 11.58
N GLN A 64 -2.79 4.03 10.71
CA GLN A 64 -2.76 2.60 11.06
C GLN A 64 -1.43 2.19 11.70
N LYS A 65 -0.30 2.84 11.36
CA LYS A 65 1.03 2.57 11.97
C LYS A 65 1.03 2.68 13.50
N LYS A 66 0.16 3.53 14.08
CA LYS A 66 0.13 3.81 15.53
C LYS A 66 -0.67 2.80 16.35
N GLY A 67 -1.29 1.79 15.72
CA GLY A 67 -2.01 0.72 16.42
C GLY A 67 -1.13 -0.34 17.11
N SER A 68 0.19 -0.33 16.91
CA SER A 68 1.09 -1.41 17.35
C SER A 68 2.01 -1.07 18.56
N ARG A 69 1.71 -0.02 19.33
CA ARG A 69 2.35 0.21 20.64
C ARG A 69 1.33 0.06 21.76
N ALA A 70 1.18 -1.16 22.25
CA ALA A 70 0.71 -1.46 23.60
C ALA A 70 1.88 -2.09 24.38
#